data_AF-A0A0F9L7H2-F1
#
_entry.id   AF-A0A0F9L7H2-F1
#
_cell.length_a   1.000
_cell.length_b   1.000
_cell.length_c   1.000
_cell.angle_alpha   90.00
_cell.angle_beta   90.00
_cell.angle_gamma   90.00
#
_symmetry.space_group_name_H-M   'P 1'
#
loop_
_entity.id
_entity.type
_entity.pdbx_description
1 polymer ?
#
loop_
_entity_poly.entity_id
_entity_poly.type
_entity_poly.pdbx_seq_one_letter_code
_entity_poly.pdbx_strand_id
1 'polypeptide(L)'
;MSLDRPPLPQLSLGAWQLKERGIEVAAVRVWHEVKDRAAEVRQAVQELTGQVRDWLDRAAERVMDRLGPGQAELALAGGRDGRDQEPDRRELAAQMREAWDAHQGRDEVQETAAPEPERETSQAFAARLREAAAGVDREALADRAAELREGREAEERQAELDAARERELERQQEIEKERDSIAERDRGHSL
;
A
#
# COMPACT_ATOMS: atom_id res chain seq x y z
N MET A 1 -9.23 7.73 -18.28
CA MET A 1 -8.70 6.36 -18.38
C MET A 1 -9.77 5.42 -17.87
N SER A 2 -10.37 4.59 -18.73
CA SER A 2 -11.29 3.54 -18.28
C SER A 2 -10.47 2.50 -17.53
N LEU A 3 -10.84 2.23 -16.28
CA LEU A 3 -10.27 1.11 -15.55
C LEU A 3 -10.76 -0.16 -16.24
N ASP A 4 -9.84 -0.91 -16.84
CA ASP A 4 -10.11 -2.22 -17.44
C ASP A 4 -10.45 -3.18 -16.30
N ARG A 5 -11.74 -3.20 -15.92
CA ARG A 5 -12.26 -4.08 -14.89
C ARG A 5 -13.13 -5.13 -15.57
N PRO A 6 -12.82 -6.43 -15.44
CA PRO A 6 -13.68 -7.48 -15.94
C PRO A 6 -15.07 -7.36 -15.29
N PRO A 7 -16.16 -7.60 -16.05
CA PRO A 7 -17.52 -7.50 -15.53
C PRO A 7 -17.71 -8.48 -14.38
N LEU A 8 -18.48 -8.08 -13.38
CA LEU A 8 -18.78 -8.94 -12.24
C LEU A 8 -19.49 -10.23 -12.72
N PRO A 9 -19.18 -11.39 -12.12
CA PRO A 9 -19.81 -12.64 -12.50
C PRO A 9 -21.32 -12.55 -12.25
N GLN A 10 -22.11 -12.59 -13.33
CA GLN A 10 -23.58 -12.60 -13.25
C GLN A 10 -24.08 -14.04 -13.16
N LEU A 11 -25.07 -14.28 -12.30
CA LEU A 11 -25.76 -15.57 -12.19
C LEU A 11 -26.95 -15.60 -13.15
N SER A 12 -27.03 -16.62 -14.00
CA SER A 12 -28.26 -16.89 -14.76
C SER A 12 -29.39 -17.34 -13.82
N LEU A 13 -30.64 -17.25 -14.28
CA LEU A 13 -31.81 -17.65 -13.49
C LEU A 13 -31.74 -19.11 -13.00
N GLY A 14 -31.19 -20.02 -13.83
CA GLY A 14 -30.96 -21.42 -13.45
C GLY A 14 -29.82 -21.60 -12.43
N ALA A 15 -28.78 -20.77 -12.51
CA ALA A 15 -27.71 -20.74 -11.52
C ALA A 15 -28.21 -20.25 -10.15
N TRP A 16 -29.18 -19.34 -10.13
CA TRP A 16 -29.85 -18.91 -8.91
C TRP A 16 -30.62 -20.04 -8.21
N GLN A 17 -31.36 -20.84 -8.98
CA GLN A 17 -32.10 -21.99 -8.46
C GLN A 17 -31.18 -23.10 -7.92
N LEU A 18 -30.03 -23.34 -8.56
CA LEU A 18 -29.03 -24.29 -8.05
C LEU A 18 -28.38 -23.81 -6.74
N LYS A 19 -28.07 -22.52 -6.64
CA LYS A 19 -27.57 -21.90 -5.41
C LYS A 19 -28.58 -22.01 -4.26
N GLU A 20 -29.88 -21.76 -4.51
CA GLU A 20 -30.93 -21.92 -3.49
C GLU A 20 -31.05 -23.35 -2.96
N ARG A 21 -30.66 -24.33 -3.78
CA ARG A 21 -30.63 -25.75 -3.40
C ARG A 21 -29.31 -26.17 -2.73
N GLY A 22 -28.44 -25.21 -2.39
CA GLY A 22 -27.17 -25.46 -1.72
C GLY A 22 -26.07 -26.03 -2.63
N ILE A 23 -26.24 -25.96 -3.95
CA ILE A 23 -25.23 -26.43 -4.92
C ILE A 23 -24.36 -25.23 -5.32
N GLU A 24 -23.05 -25.33 -5.07
CA GLU A 24 -22.11 -24.30 -5.48
C GLU A 24 -22.06 -24.15 -7.00
N VAL A 25 -22.42 -22.96 -7.49
CA VAL A 25 -22.28 -22.60 -8.90
C VAL A 25 -20.95 -21.89 -9.11
N ALA A 26 -20.27 -22.16 -10.23
CA ALA A 26 -18.96 -21.59 -10.56
C ALA A 26 -18.88 -20.06 -10.37
N ALA A 27 -19.93 -19.32 -10.74
CA ALA A 27 -20.00 -17.87 -10.56
C ALA A 27 -20.05 -17.43 -9.08
N VAL A 28 -20.59 -18.26 -8.17
CA VAL A 28 -20.55 -18.02 -6.71
C VAL A 28 -19.13 -18.23 -6.17
N ARG A 29 -18.38 -19.19 -6.70
CA ARG A 29 -16.96 -19.39 -6.33
C ARG A 29 -16.11 -18.19 -6.75
N VAL A 30 -16.27 -17.71 -7.98
CA VAL A 30 -15.60 -16.49 -8.48
C VAL A 30 -16.00 -15.27 -7.64
N TRP A 31 -17.24 -15.19 -7.14
CA TRP A 31 -17.66 -14.11 -6.25
C TRP A 31 -16.96 -14.16 -4.88
N HIS A 32 -16.68 -15.34 -4.33
CA HIS A 32 -15.88 -15.47 -3.10
C HIS A 32 -14.43 -15.06 -3.34
N GLU A 33 -13.83 -15.49 -4.45
CA GLU A 33 -12.48 -15.10 -4.83
C GLU A 33 -12.35 -13.57 -5.03
N VAL A 34 -13.34 -12.93 -5.65
CA VAL A 34 -13.40 -11.46 -5.76
C VAL A 34 -13.52 -10.78 -4.39
N LYS A 35 -14.24 -11.39 -3.45
CA LYS A 35 -14.36 -10.86 -2.07
C LYS A 35 -13.06 -11.02 -1.28
N ASP A 36 -12.40 -12.15 -1.41
CA ASP A 36 -11.12 -12.41 -0.75
C ASP A 36 -10.07 -11.43 -1.29
N ARG A 37 -10.00 -11.25 -2.61
CA ARG A 37 -9.13 -10.24 -3.22
C ARG A 37 -9.45 -8.81 -2.77
N ALA A 38 -10.74 -8.49 -2.54
CA ALA A 38 -11.12 -7.19 -2.00
C ALA A 38 -10.70 -7.01 -0.53
N ALA A 39 -10.67 -8.08 0.26
CA ALA A 39 -10.16 -8.05 1.62
C ALA A 39 -8.63 -7.82 1.64
N GLU A 40 -7.89 -8.50 0.76
CA GLU A 40 -6.46 -8.28 0.59
C GLU A 40 -6.13 -6.84 0.20
N VAL A 41 -6.89 -6.27 -0.76
CA VAL A 41 -6.71 -4.85 -1.16
C VAL A 41 -6.97 -3.91 0.01
N ARG A 42 -8.00 -4.17 0.82
CA ARG A 42 -8.28 -3.39 2.03
C ARG A 42 -7.13 -3.47 3.03
N GLN A 43 -6.51 -4.64 3.19
CA GLN A 43 -5.36 -4.81 4.06
C GLN A 43 -4.15 -4.02 3.55
N ALA A 44 -3.83 -4.14 2.25
CA ALA A 44 -2.73 -3.39 1.63
C ALA A 44 -2.91 -1.86 1.78
N VAL A 45 -4.14 -1.35 1.65
CA VAL A 45 -4.44 0.07 1.87
C VAL A 45 -4.21 0.48 3.34
N GLN A 46 -4.59 -0.36 4.30
CA GLN A 46 -4.37 -0.07 5.72
C GLN A 46 -2.88 -0.06 6.07
N GLU A 47 -2.12 -1.03 5.55
CA GLU A 47 -0.66 -1.09 5.72
C GLU A 47 0.03 0.14 5.13
N LEU A 48 -0.34 0.52 3.91
CA LEU A 48 0.17 1.73 3.27
C LEU A 48 -0.17 2.99 4.08
N THR A 49 -1.39 3.07 4.60
CA THR A 49 -1.82 4.20 5.43
C THR A 49 -0.98 4.29 6.72
N GLY A 50 -0.69 3.16 7.36
CA GLY A 50 0.22 3.10 8.51
C GLY A 50 1.62 3.56 8.14
N GLN A 51 2.16 3.07 7.03
CA GLN A 51 3.52 3.41 6.58
C GLN A 51 3.68 4.89 6.24
N VAL A 52 2.66 5.50 5.63
CA VAL A 52 2.63 6.95 5.36
C VAL A 52 2.58 7.74 6.67
N ARG A 53 1.75 7.33 7.64
CA ARG A 53 1.70 7.98 8.95
C ARG A 53 3.05 7.91 9.66
N ASP A 54 3.66 6.73 9.72
CA ASP A 54 4.97 6.55 10.38
C ASP A 54 6.08 7.31 9.65
N TRP A 55 5.96 7.50 8.34
CA TRP A 55 6.86 8.37 7.59
C TRP A 55 6.65 9.84 7.94
N LEU A 56 5.39 10.29 8.05
CA LEU A 56 5.04 11.66 8.45
C LEU A 56 5.51 11.97 9.87
N ASP A 57 5.30 11.06 10.83
CA ASP A 57 5.75 11.23 12.21
C ASP A 57 7.28 11.37 12.27
N ARG A 58 8.01 10.52 11.53
CA ARG A 58 9.48 10.64 11.41
C ARG A 58 9.92 11.92 10.69
N ALA A 59 9.13 12.41 9.74
CA ALA A 59 9.41 13.68 9.08
C ALA A 59 9.22 14.85 10.04
N ALA A 60 8.19 14.81 10.88
CA ALA A 60 7.95 15.79 11.93
C ALA A 60 9.05 15.78 12.98
N GLU A 61 9.48 14.61 13.46
CA GLU A 61 10.62 14.46 14.38
C GLU A 61 11.90 15.07 13.78
N ARG A 62 12.22 14.79 12.52
CA ARG A 62 13.40 15.38 11.85
C ARG A 62 13.33 16.90 11.74
N VAL A 63 12.14 17.47 11.56
CA VAL A 63 11.95 18.93 11.52
C VAL A 63 12.13 19.52 12.91
N MET A 64 11.59 18.87 13.95
CA MET A 64 11.75 19.27 15.35
C MET A 64 13.22 19.17 15.82
N ASP A 65 13.94 18.11 15.44
CA ASP A 65 15.38 17.95 15.70
C ASP A 65 16.21 19.05 15.03
N ARG A 66 15.80 19.48 13.83
CA ARG A 66 16.45 20.57 13.08
C ARG A 66 16.15 21.96 13.67
N LEU A 67 15.01 22.10 14.35
CA LEU A 67 14.61 23.26 15.15
C LEU A 67 15.12 23.20 16.60
N GLY A 68 15.91 22.18 16.95
CA GLY A 68 16.54 22.03 18.26
C GLY A 68 17.39 23.26 18.65
N PRO A 69 17.68 23.42 19.95
CA PRO A 69 18.05 24.69 20.61
C PRO A 69 19.23 25.46 19.99
N GLY A 70 20.07 24.82 19.15
CA GLY A 70 21.17 25.47 18.45
C GLY A 70 20.79 26.45 17.33
N GLN A 71 19.60 26.35 16.71
CA GLN A 71 19.11 27.40 15.78
C GLN A 71 18.37 28.53 16.51
N ALA A 72 17.72 28.22 17.63
CA ALA A 72 17.12 29.23 18.50
C ALA A 72 18.21 30.10 19.16
N GLU A 73 19.37 29.54 19.54
CA GLU A 73 20.49 30.33 20.08
C GLU A 73 21.13 31.30 19.08
N LEU A 74 21.16 30.95 17.78
CA LEU A 74 21.63 31.89 16.74
C LEU A 74 20.61 32.99 16.43
N ALA A 75 19.33 32.75 16.67
CA ALA A 75 18.27 33.76 16.55
C ALA A 75 18.15 34.65 17.80
N LEU A 76 18.61 34.18 18.97
CA LEU A 76 18.52 34.88 20.26
C LEU A 76 19.76 35.72 20.62
N ALA A 77 20.80 35.74 19.78
CA ALA A 77 21.96 36.63 19.93
C ALA A 77 21.65 38.13 19.67
N GLY A 78 20.37 38.47 19.43
CA GLY A 78 19.88 39.82 19.21
C GLY A 78 18.84 40.26 20.25
N GLY A 79 19.19 40.18 21.54
CA GLY A 79 18.65 41.03 22.61
C GLY A 79 17.14 40.97 22.89
N ARG A 80 16.78 40.40 24.04
CA ARG A 80 16.05 41.08 25.14
C ARG A 80 15.74 40.06 26.23
N ASP A 81 16.34 40.31 27.39
CA ASP A 81 16.11 39.62 28.65
C ASP A 81 14.62 39.66 29.05
N GLY A 82 14.05 38.51 29.39
CA GLY A 82 12.67 38.44 29.86
C GLY A 82 11.94 37.09 29.70
N ARG A 83 12.24 36.17 30.62
CA ARG A 83 11.39 35.09 31.14
C ARG A 83 11.38 33.74 30.40
N ASP A 84 11.93 32.76 31.12
CA ASP A 84 11.54 31.35 31.10
C ASP A 84 10.02 31.19 31.17
N GLN A 85 9.41 30.77 30.06
CA GLN A 85 8.18 29.99 30.08
C GLN A 85 8.14 29.17 28.79
N GLU A 86 8.64 27.94 28.84
CA GLU A 86 8.24 26.91 27.88
C GLU A 86 6.70 26.91 27.87
N PRO A 87 6.04 27.20 26.74
CA PRO A 87 4.58 27.15 26.69
C PRO A 87 4.17 25.71 26.98
N ASP A 88 3.31 25.53 27.99
CA ASP A 88 2.85 24.19 28.39
C ASP A 88 2.27 23.50 27.14
N ARG A 89 2.67 22.25 26.88
CA ARG A 89 2.23 21.52 25.67
C ARG A 89 0.71 21.50 25.50
N ARG A 90 -0.02 21.64 26.61
CA ARG A 90 -1.48 21.77 26.66
C ARG A 90 -1.98 23.10 26.12
N GLU A 91 -1.30 24.21 26.40
CA GLU A 91 -1.64 25.53 25.84
C GLU A 91 -1.34 25.58 24.34
N LEU A 92 -0.21 25.00 23.90
CA LEU A 92 0.08 24.89 22.46
C LEU A 92 -0.97 24.03 21.74
N ALA A 93 -1.36 22.90 22.32
CA ALA A 93 -2.41 22.04 21.76
C ALA A 93 -3.79 22.72 21.75
N ALA A 94 -4.11 23.52 22.77
CA ALA A 94 -5.32 24.32 22.81
C ALA A 94 -5.30 25.41 21.72
N GLN A 95 -4.17 26.09 21.54
CA GLN A 95 -3.99 27.11 20.51
C GLN A 95 -4.06 26.52 19.09
N MET A 96 -3.48 25.34 18.86
CA MET A 96 -3.61 24.65 17.57
C MET A 96 -5.05 24.19 17.31
N ARG A 97 -5.78 23.75 18.34
CA ARG A 97 -7.20 23.39 18.23
C ARG A 97 -8.07 24.61 17.95
N GLU A 98 -7.82 25.73 18.61
CA GLU A 98 -8.53 26.99 18.38
C GLU A 98 -8.27 27.54 16.97
N ALA A 99 -7.03 27.45 16.48
CA ALA A 99 -6.69 27.81 15.10
C ALA A 99 -7.38 26.89 14.07
N TRP A 100 -7.49 25.59 14.38
CA TRP A 100 -8.20 24.62 13.54
C TRP A 100 -9.72 24.88 13.51
N ASP A 101 -10.34 25.15 14.65
CA ASP A 101 -11.76 25.50 14.75
C ASP A 101 -12.07 26.85 14.09
N ALA A 102 -11.15 27.83 14.16
CA ALA A 102 -11.27 29.10 13.45
C ALA A 102 -11.21 28.95 11.92
N HIS A 103 -10.57 27.90 11.41
CA HIS A 103 -10.61 27.55 9.99
C HIS A 103 -11.88 26.81 9.60
N GLN A 104 -12.42 25.93 10.45
CA GLN A 104 -13.68 25.24 10.21
C GLN A 104 -14.89 26.19 10.29
N GLY A 105 -14.90 27.12 11.24
CA GLY A 105 -15.97 28.12 11.39
C GLY A 105 -15.99 29.19 10.29
N ARG A 106 -14.94 29.28 9.47
CA ARG A 106 -14.86 30.21 8.33
C ARG A 106 -15.53 29.64 7.07
N ASP A 107 -15.60 28.32 6.95
CA ASP A 107 -16.24 27.64 5.82
C ASP A 107 -17.78 27.63 5.91
N GLU A 108 -18.36 27.73 7.12
CA GLU A 108 -19.83 27.64 7.30
C GLU A 108 -20.58 28.99 7.33
N VAL A 109 -19.90 30.14 7.49
CA VAL A 109 -20.59 31.43 7.76
C VAL A 109 -20.26 32.55 6.75
N GLN A 110 -19.37 32.35 5.77
CA GLN A 110 -18.97 33.44 4.86
C GLN A 110 -19.58 33.33 3.46
N GLU A 111 -20.91 33.26 3.39
CA GLU A 111 -21.68 33.67 2.20
C GLU A 111 -21.86 35.20 2.21
N THR A 112 -20.76 35.96 2.30
CA THR A 112 -20.74 37.41 1.99
C THR A 112 -19.31 37.85 1.63
N ALA A 113 -19.11 38.07 0.33
CA ALA A 113 -18.10 38.90 -0.31
C ALA A 113 -16.73 39.06 0.40
N ALA A 114 -15.92 38.00 0.35
CA ALA A 114 -14.45 38.11 0.40
C ALA A 114 -13.91 37.71 -0.99
N PRO A 115 -12.80 38.30 -1.49
CA PRO A 115 -12.33 38.06 -2.86
C PRO A 115 -12.06 36.56 -3.02
N GLU A 116 -12.59 35.98 -4.10
CA GLU A 116 -12.39 34.55 -4.38
C GLU A 116 -10.89 34.23 -4.26
N PRO A 117 -10.48 33.26 -3.42
CA PRO A 117 -9.17 32.67 -3.60
C PRO A 117 -9.19 32.08 -5.01
N GLU A 118 -8.39 32.68 -5.90
CA GLU A 118 -8.31 32.31 -7.31
C GLU A 118 -8.27 30.79 -7.41
N ARG A 119 -9.37 30.18 -7.88
CA ARG A 119 -9.42 28.75 -8.16
C ARG A 119 -8.27 28.46 -9.09
N GLU A 120 -7.23 27.79 -8.56
CA GLU A 120 -6.07 27.40 -9.34
C GLU A 120 -6.57 26.74 -10.61
N THR A 121 -6.39 27.41 -11.75
CA THR A 121 -6.88 26.86 -13.01
C THR A 121 -6.20 25.52 -13.22
N SER A 122 -6.88 24.55 -13.84
CA SER A 122 -6.28 23.23 -14.10
C SER A 122 -4.93 23.33 -14.84
N GLN A 123 -4.71 24.43 -15.56
CA GLN A 123 -3.44 24.80 -16.18
C GLN A 123 -2.34 25.17 -15.19
N ALA A 124 -2.63 25.96 -14.16
CA ALA A 124 -1.68 26.32 -13.11
C ALA A 124 -1.27 25.09 -12.28
N PHE A 125 -2.23 24.23 -11.95
CA PHE A 125 -1.96 22.94 -11.30
C PHE A 125 -1.10 22.02 -12.17
N ALA A 126 -1.43 21.89 -13.47
CA ALA A 126 -0.63 21.11 -14.40
C ALA A 126 0.78 21.68 -14.63
N ALA A 127 0.95 23.00 -14.52
CA ALA A 127 2.26 23.64 -14.57
C ALA A 127 3.11 23.29 -13.35
N ARG A 128 2.53 23.34 -12.15
CA ARG A 128 3.20 22.90 -10.91
C ARG A 128 3.55 21.42 -10.92
N LEU A 129 2.66 20.56 -11.42
CA LEU A 129 2.99 19.14 -11.58
C LEU A 129 4.14 18.90 -12.56
N ARG A 130 4.21 19.68 -13.65
CA ARG A 130 5.33 19.62 -14.59
C ARG A 130 6.63 20.11 -13.98
N GLU A 131 6.58 21.17 -13.18
CA GLU A 131 7.72 21.71 -12.45
C GLU A 131 8.23 20.72 -11.39
N ALA A 132 7.33 20.15 -10.59
CA ALA A 132 7.67 19.10 -9.63
C ALA A 132 8.26 17.85 -10.31
N ALA A 133 7.72 17.46 -11.47
CA ALA A 133 8.23 16.34 -12.24
C ALA A 133 9.55 16.63 -12.99
N ALA A 134 9.94 17.90 -13.16
CA ALA A 134 11.22 18.26 -13.77
C ALA A 134 12.41 18.00 -12.83
N GLY A 135 12.17 17.97 -11.51
CA GLY A 135 13.17 17.58 -10.51
C GLY A 135 13.29 16.06 -10.31
N VAL A 136 12.45 15.27 -10.99
CA VAL A 136 12.49 13.80 -10.90
C VAL A 136 13.42 13.25 -11.97
N ASP A 137 14.48 12.58 -11.54
CA ASP A 137 15.39 11.87 -12.44
C ASP A 137 14.70 10.63 -13.01
N ARG A 138 14.30 10.73 -14.28
CA ARG A 138 13.60 9.67 -15.00
C ARG A 138 14.53 8.52 -15.38
N GLU A 139 15.82 8.78 -15.55
CA GLU A 139 16.82 7.75 -15.85
C GLU A 139 17.08 6.92 -14.60
N ALA A 140 17.27 7.56 -13.44
CA ALA A 140 17.41 6.84 -12.17
C ALA A 140 16.17 5.99 -11.83
N LEU A 141 14.96 6.47 -12.15
CA LEU A 141 13.74 5.67 -12.01
C LEU A 141 13.66 4.51 -13.02
N ALA A 142 14.13 4.71 -14.25
CA ALA A 142 14.17 3.66 -15.26
C ALA A 142 15.17 2.56 -14.90
N ASP A 143 16.34 2.93 -14.39
CA ASP A 143 17.37 2.00 -13.91
C ASP A 143 16.84 1.18 -12.73
N ARG A 144 16.18 1.85 -11.77
CA ARG A 144 15.53 1.17 -10.63
C ARG A 144 14.43 0.20 -11.09
N ALA A 145 13.67 0.57 -12.12
CA ALA A 145 12.64 -0.29 -12.68
C ALA A 145 13.24 -1.48 -13.45
N ALA A 146 14.40 -1.30 -14.10
CA ALA A 146 15.14 -2.38 -14.74
C ALA A 146 15.70 -3.37 -13.72
N GLU A 147 16.31 -2.89 -12.63
CA GLU A 147 16.79 -3.74 -11.52
C GLU A 147 15.66 -4.61 -10.93
N LEU A 148 14.47 -4.04 -10.75
CA LEU A 148 13.32 -4.78 -10.23
C LEU A 148 12.80 -5.85 -11.21
N ARG A 149 12.87 -5.59 -12.52
CA ARG A 149 12.50 -6.57 -13.55
C ARG A 149 13.51 -7.70 -13.60
N GLU A 150 14.80 -7.37 -13.59
CA GLU A 150 15.88 -8.36 -13.57
C GLU A 150 15.81 -9.25 -12.32
N GLY A 151 15.50 -8.67 -11.16
CA GLY A 151 15.27 -9.42 -9.92
C GLY A 151 14.14 -10.44 -10.04
N ARG A 152 13.01 -10.06 -10.69
CA ARG A 152 11.92 -11.00 -10.96
C ARG A 152 12.30 -12.10 -11.93
N GLU A 153 13.00 -11.77 -13.01
CA GLU A 153 13.45 -12.78 -13.97
C GLU A 153 14.44 -13.76 -13.33
N ALA A 154 15.30 -13.30 -12.44
CA ALA A 154 16.22 -14.15 -11.69
C ALA A 154 15.46 -15.09 -10.73
N GLU A 155 14.42 -14.58 -10.06
CA GLU A 155 13.55 -15.37 -9.18
C GLU A 155 12.75 -16.43 -9.97
N GLU A 156 12.22 -16.08 -11.15
CA GLU A 156 11.53 -17.03 -12.03
C GLU A 156 12.47 -18.14 -12.51
N ARG A 157 13.69 -17.81 -12.93
CA ARG A 157 14.70 -18.82 -13.30
C ARG A 157 15.05 -19.74 -12.13
N GLN A 158 15.15 -19.19 -10.92
CA GLN A 158 15.43 -19.97 -9.72
C GLN A 158 14.25 -20.91 -9.39
N ALA A 159 13.01 -20.42 -9.48
CA ALA A 159 11.81 -21.22 -9.29
C ALA A 159 11.69 -22.37 -10.30
N GLU A 160 12.06 -22.14 -11.57
CA GLU A 160 12.10 -23.22 -12.58
C GLU A 160 13.14 -24.29 -12.25
N LEU A 161 14.33 -23.89 -11.81
CA LEU A 161 15.38 -24.83 -11.40
C LEU A 161 14.96 -25.65 -10.17
N ASP A 162 14.31 -25.01 -9.20
CA ASP A 162 13.85 -25.69 -7.99
C ASP A 162 12.67 -26.62 -8.31
N ALA A 163 11.72 -26.20 -9.15
CA ALA A 163 10.65 -27.06 -9.65
C ALA A 163 11.18 -28.26 -10.46
N ALA A 164 12.24 -28.07 -11.23
CA ALA A 164 12.89 -29.17 -11.96
C ALA A 164 13.54 -30.19 -11.01
N ARG A 165 14.18 -29.71 -9.92
CA ARG A 165 14.74 -30.60 -8.88
C ARG A 165 13.66 -31.34 -8.11
N GLU A 166 12.56 -30.66 -7.79
CA GLU A 166 11.44 -31.27 -7.08
C GLU A 166 10.80 -32.40 -7.91
N ARG A 167 10.56 -32.17 -9.20
CA ARG A 167 10.09 -33.22 -10.12
C ARG A 167 11.04 -34.41 -10.20
N GLU A 168 12.35 -34.18 -10.11
CA GLU A 168 13.32 -35.27 -10.10
C GLU A 168 13.25 -36.09 -8.80
N LEU A 169 13.09 -35.43 -7.65
CA LEU A 169 12.90 -36.09 -6.36
C LEU A 169 11.58 -36.87 -6.33
N GLU A 170 10.50 -36.33 -6.89
CA GLU A 170 9.23 -37.05 -7.01
C GLU A 170 9.36 -38.31 -7.87
N ARG A 171 10.05 -38.24 -9.01
CA ARG A 171 10.33 -39.41 -9.85
C ARG A 171 11.10 -40.49 -9.08
N GLN A 172 12.09 -40.10 -8.29
CA GLN A 172 12.85 -41.05 -7.46
C GLN A 172 11.97 -41.70 -6.40
N GLN A 173 11.12 -40.94 -5.72
CA GLN A 173 10.17 -41.47 -4.73
C GLN A 173 9.13 -42.41 -5.36
N GLU A 174 8.67 -42.12 -6.58
CA GLU A 174 7.75 -42.99 -7.30
C GLU A 174 8.40 -44.34 -7.64
N ILE A 175 9.65 -44.31 -8.13
CA ILE A 175 10.44 -45.53 -8.39
C ILE A 175 10.66 -46.33 -7.10
N GLU A 176 10.95 -45.66 -5.99
CA GLU A 176 11.13 -46.33 -4.69
C GLU A 176 9.83 -46.98 -4.20
N LYS A 177 8.70 -46.25 -4.26
CA LYS A 177 7.37 -46.79 -3.92
C LYS A 177 6.98 -47.97 -4.82
N GLU A 178 7.28 -47.90 -6.10
CA GLU A 178 7.00 -48.99 -7.03
C GLU A 178 7.83 -50.23 -6.67
N ARG A 179 9.12 -50.06 -6.37
CA ARG A 179 9.99 -51.15 -5.90
C ARG A 179 9.51 -51.77 -4.60
N ASP A 180 9.08 -50.96 -3.64
CA ASP A 180 8.52 -51.43 -2.38
C ASP A 180 7.21 -52.20 -2.59
N SER A 181 6.34 -51.70 -3.48
CA SER A 181 5.08 -52.37 -3.82
C SER A 181 5.29 -53.73 -4.50
N ILE A 182 6.32 -53.85 -5.35
CA ILE A 182 6.71 -55.10 -5.99
C ILE A 182 7.26 -56.07 -4.93
N ALA A 183 8.12 -55.60 -4.03
CA ALA A 183 8.69 -56.41 -2.95
C ALA A 183 7.65 -56.87 -1.91
N GLU A 184 6.55 -56.14 -1.74
CA GLU A 184 5.42 -56.54 -0.90
C GLU A 184 4.55 -57.61 -1.59
N ARG A 185 4.33 -57.47 -2.90
CA ARG A 185 3.59 -58.45 -3.71
C ARG A 185 4.28 -59.81 -3.78
N ASP A 186 5.60 -59.83 -3.93
CA ASP A 186 6.40 -61.06 -3.97
C ASP A 186 6.41 -61.80 -2.62
N ARG A 187 6.36 -61.07 -1.50
CA ARG A 187 6.22 -61.67 -0.15
C ARG A 187 4.84 -62.28 0.11
N GLY A 188 3.80 -61.79 -0.57
CA GLY A 188 2.43 -62.33 -0.47
C GLY A 188 2.15 -63.58 -1.31
N HIS A 189 3.02 -63.95 -2.26
CA HIS A 189 2.85 -65.12 -3.14
C HIS A 189 3.59 -66.40 -2.67
N SER A 190 4.14 -66.41 -1.45
CA SER A 190 4.89 -67.55 -0.90
C SER A 190 4.17 -68.29 0.26
N LEU A 191 2.84 -68.18 0.36
CA LEU A 191 1.99 -68.99 1.26
C LEU A 191 1.03 -69.83 0.43
#